data_AF-A0A377IA13-F1
#
_entry.id   AF-A0A377IA13-F1
#
_cell.length_a   1.000
_cell.length_b   1.000
_cell.length_c   1.000
_cell.angle_alpha   90.00
_cell.angle_beta   90.00
_cell.angle_gamma   90.00
#
_symmetry.space_group_name_H-M   'P 1'
#
loop_
_entity.id
_entity.type
_entity.pdbx_description
1 polymer ?
#
loop_
_entity_poly.entity_id
_entity_poly.type
_entity_poly.pdbx_seq_one_letter_code
_entity_poly.pdbx_strand_id
1 'polypeptide(L)'
;MKSTTQLAQRISLILVELNKGKRIDVNELADEFNVSIRTIQRDIKERLNFLPWDKLGPRFYRLDRQKLDILTEEDIQRFALFASVSNLFPEIDKVFYQEKLTQSVQVKGVQYENISHLKEQFNELQLAIQQNKLISFKYKK
;
A
#
# COMPACT_ATOMS: atom_id res chain seq x y z
N MET A 1 -0.62 -17.47 -28.42
CA MET A 1 -0.02 -16.43 -27.56
C MET A 1 -1.02 -15.39 -27.03
N LYS A 2 -2.09 -15.01 -27.74
CA LYS A 2 -3.03 -13.95 -27.31
C LYS A 2 -3.84 -14.25 -26.03
N SER A 3 -4.18 -15.53 -25.74
CA SER A 3 -5.07 -15.88 -24.62
C SER A 3 -4.39 -15.87 -23.23
N THR A 4 -3.11 -16.21 -23.14
CA THR A 4 -2.36 -16.21 -21.86
C THR A 4 -2.15 -14.78 -21.34
N THR A 5 -1.82 -13.85 -22.25
CA THR A 5 -1.68 -12.42 -21.92
C THR A 5 -3.01 -11.83 -21.42
N GLN A 6 -4.13 -12.21 -22.05
CA GLN A 6 -5.47 -11.79 -21.62
C GLN A 6 -5.87 -12.34 -20.25
N LEU A 7 -5.47 -13.57 -19.91
CA LEU A 7 -5.68 -14.14 -18.57
C LEU A 7 -4.85 -13.40 -17.51
N ALA A 8 -3.56 -13.20 -17.75
CA ALA A 8 -2.67 -12.54 -16.80
C ALA A 8 -3.15 -11.12 -16.48
N GLN A 9 -3.52 -10.34 -17.50
CA GLN A 9 -4.08 -9.00 -17.31
C GLN A 9 -5.35 -9.01 -16.45
N ARG A 10 -6.26 -9.94 -16.73
CA ARG A 10 -7.52 -10.07 -15.98
C ARG A 10 -7.30 -10.45 -14.52
N ILE A 11 -6.44 -11.43 -14.25
CA ILE A 11 -6.09 -11.83 -12.88
C ILE A 11 -5.44 -10.66 -12.14
N SER A 12 -4.49 -9.96 -12.77
CA SER A 12 -3.81 -8.82 -12.16
C SER A 12 -4.80 -7.70 -11.80
N LEU A 13 -5.72 -7.34 -12.69
CA LEU A 13 -6.72 -6.30 -12.44
C LEU A 13 -7.71 -6.72 -11.34
N ILE A 14 -8.19 -7.96 -11.36
CA ILE A 14 -9.04 -8.50 -10.30
C ILE A 14 -8.33 -8.41 -8.94
N LEU A 15 -7.05 -8.79 -8.86
CA LEU A 15 -6.25 -8.70 -7.64
C LEU A 15 -6.08 -7.26 -7.15
N VAL A 16 -5.86 -6.30 -8.05
CA VAL A 16 -5.76 -4.87 -7.69
C VAL A 16 -7.06 -4.37 -7.04
N GLU A 17 -8.21 -4.68 -7.63
CA GLU A 17 -9.49 -4.23 -7.07
C GLU A 17 -9.83 -4.92 -5.74
N LEU A 18 -9.52 -6.21 -5.62
CA LEU A 18 -9.67 -6.95 -4.36
C LEU A 18 -8.75 -6.39 -3.25
N ASN A 19 -7.50 -6.05 -3.58
CA ASN A 19 -6.54 -5.47 -2.63
C ASN A 19 -6.94 -4.07 -2.15
N LYS A 20 -7.67 -3.30 -2.97
CA LYS A 20 -8.32 -2.04 -2.57
C LYS A 20 -9.51 -2.26 -1.61
N GLY A 21 -9.85 -3.51 -1.29
CA GLY A 21 -10.98 -3.87 -0.44
C GLY A 21 -12.35 -3.77 -1.11
N LYS A 22 -12.38 -3.63 -2.43
CA LYS A 22 -13.66 -3.56 -3.16
C LYS A 22 -14.34 -4.93 -3.17
N ARG A 23 -15.68 -4.88 -3.14
CA ARG A 23 -16.53 -6.01 -3.48
C ARG A 23 -16.69 -6.03 -5.00
N ILE A 24 -16.18 -7.08 -5.65
CA ILE A 24 -16.27 -7.23 -7.11
C ILE A 24 -17.55 -7.97 -7.52
N ASP A 25 -18.15 -7.58 -8.64
CA ASP A 25 -19.27 -8.25 -9.29
C ASP A 25 -18.76 -9.00 -10.54
N VAL A 26 -19.04 -10.30 -10.61
CA VAL A 26 -18.64 -11.15 -11.73
C VAL A 26 -19.28 -10.71 -13.06
N ASN A 27 -20.49 -10.15 -13.03
CA ASN A 27 -21.15 -9.70 -14.25
C ASN A 27 -20.45 -8.47 -14.82
N GLU A 28 -20.12 -7.49 -13.97
CA GLU A 28 -19.39 -6.28 -14.38
C GLU A 28 -18.01 -6.66 -14.96
N LEU A 29 -17.30 -7.57 -14.31
CA LEU A 29 -16.00 -8.06 -14.81
C LEU A 29 -16.14 -8.83 -16.12
N ALA A 30 -17.20 -9.62 -16.28
CA ALA A 30 -17.45 -10.37 -17.52
C ALA A 30 -17.66 -9.41 -18.70
N ASP A 31 -18.44 -8.35 -18.49
CA ASP A 31 -18.69 -7.30 -19.48
C ASP A 31 -17.41 -6.50 -19.77
N GLU A 32 -16.67 -6.07 -18.73
CA GLU A 32 -15.41 -5.32 -18.85
C GLU A 32 -14.35 -6.07 -19.65
N PHE A 33 -14.16 -7.36 -19.36
CA PHE A 33 -13.15 -8.18 -20.04
C PHE A 33 -13.67 -8.83 -21.32
N ASN A 34 -14.95 -8.63 -21.67
CA ASN A 34 -15.63 -9.28 -22.78
C ASN A 34 -15.43 -10.81 -22.78
N VAL A 35 -15.69 -11.44 -21.63
CA VAL A 35 -15.60 -12.90 -21.43
C VAL A 35 -16.86 -13.42 -20.76
N SER A 36 -17.06 -14.74 -20.77
CA SER A 36 -18.20 -15.33 -20.07
C SER A 36 -18.06 -15.20 -18.55
N ILE A 37 -19.20 -15.07 -17.86
CA ILE A 37 -19.32 -15.18 -16.39
C ILE A 37 -18.58 -16.41 -15.86
N ARG A 38 -18.72 -17.56 -16.55
CA ARG A 38 -18.01 -18.81 -16.20
C ARG A 38 -16.49 -18.65 -16.22
N THR A 39 -15.95 -17.84 -17.12
CA THR A 39 -14.50 -17.57 -17.20
C THR A 39 -14.03 -16.80 -15.98
N ILE A 40 -14.72 -15.72 -15.60
CA ILE A 40 -14.41 -14.95 -14.39
C ILE A 40 -14.54 -15.81 -13.13
N GLN A 41 -15.62 -16.60 -13.02
CA GLN A 41 -15.80 -17.51 -11.89
C GLN A 41 -14.66 -18.52 -11.80
N ARG A 42 -14.19 -19.07 -12.92
CA ARG A 42 -13.03 -19.98 -12.96
C ARG A 42 -11.75 -19.28 -12.52
N ASP A 43 -11.54 -18.04 -12.97
CA ASP A 43 -10.37 -17.25 -12.57
C ASP A 43 -10.33 -17.04 -11.06
N ILE A 44 -11.48 -16.73 -10.45
CA ILE A 44 -11.55 -16.48 -9.02
C ILE A 44 -11.53 -17.79 -8.21
N LYS A 45 -12.46 -18.72 -8.49
CA LYS A 45 -12.68 -19.92 -7.68
C LYS A 45 -11.63 -21.00 -7.83
N GLU A 46 -10.94 -21.08 -8.97
CA GLU A 46 -9.89 -22.07 -9.18
C GLU A 46 -8.51 -21.47 -9.01
N ARG A 47 -8.25 -20.29 -9.62
CA ARG A 47 -6.89 -19.73 -9.66
C ARG A 47 -6.57 -18.84 -8.47
N LEU A 48 -7.56 -18.26 -7.81
CA LEU A 48 -7.40 -17.38 -6.63
C LEU A 48 -8.00 -18.00 -5.36
N ASN A 49 -8.19 -19.32 -5.32
CA ASN A 49 -8.81 -20.02 -4.19
C ASN A 49 -8.01 -19.92 -2.88
N PHE A 50 -6.70 -19.65 -2.99
CA PHE A 50 -5.78 -19.54 -1.86
C PHE A 50 -5.93 -18.21 -1.11
N LEU A 51 -6.64 -17.23 -1.67
CA LEU A 51 -6.87 -15.96 -1.00
C LEU A 51 -7.87 -16.12 0.16
N PRO A 52 -7.72 -15.35 1.25
CA PRO A 52 -8.68 -15.36 2.34
C PRO A 52 -9.94 -14.61 1.91
N TRP A 53 -11.01 -15.35 1.60
CA TRP A 53 -12.29 -14.77 1.19
C TRP A 53 -13.17 -14.45 2.40
N ASP A 54 -13.65 -13.21 2.48
CA ASP A 54 -14.74 -12.81 3.39
C ASP A 54 -16.10 -13.13 2.75
N LYS A 55 -16.19 -12.95 1.43
CA LYS A 55 -17.38 -13.31 0.65
C LYS A 55 -16.99 -14.12 -0.58
N LEU A 56 -17.55 -15.32 -0.69
CA LEU A 56 -17.40 -16.23 -1.82
C LEU A 56 -18.79 -16.61 -2.36
N GLY A 57 -19.38 -15.75 -3.18
CA GLY A 57 -20.72 -15.95 -3.74
C GLY A 57 -20.70 -16.36 -5.22
N PRO A 58 -21.86 -16.67 -5.82
CA PRO A 58 -21.95 -16.92 -7.27
C PRO A 58 -21.69 -15.65 -8.10
N ARG A 59 -22.02 -14.47 -7.56
CA ARG A 59 -21.93 -13.17 -8.24
C ARG A 59 -20.94 -12.20 -7.59
N PHE A 60 -20.82 -12.19 -6.27
CA PHE A 60 -20.01 -11.20 -5.56
C PHE A 60 -18.88 -11.84 -4.76
N TYR A 61 -17.71 -11.20 -4.80
CA TYR A 61 -16.51 -11.65 -4.09
C TYR A 61 -15.85 -10.49 -3.34
N ARG A 62 -15.26 -10.78 -2.17
CA ARG A 62 -14.50 -9.82 -1.37
C ARG A 62 -13.46 -10.54 -0.52
N LEU A 63 -12.26 -9.96 -0.41
CA LEU A 63 -11.23 -10.48 0.48
C LEU A 63 -11.51 -10.12 1.94
N ASP A 64 -11.17 -11.06 2.82
CA ASP A 64 -11.00 -10.84 4.24
C ASP A 64 -9.64 -10.17 4.45
N ARG A 65 -9.65 -8.84 4.49
CA ARG A 65 -8.41 -8.06 4.62
C ARG A 65 -7.75 -8.22 5.98
N GLN A 66 -8.47 -8.67 7.01
CA GLN A 66 -7.88 -8.91 8.33
C GLN A 66 -7.00 -10.17 8.35
N LYS A 67 -7.27 -11.10 7.44
CA LYS A 67 -6.49 -12.34 7.25
C LYS A 67 -5.41 -12.23 6.18
N LEU A 68 -5.41 -11.14 5.42
CA LEU A 68 -4.25 -10.79 4.65
C LEU A 68 -3.26 -10.19 5.65
N ASP A 69 -2.12 -10.84 5.89
CA ASP A 69 -1.01 -10.32 6.72
C ASP A 69 -0.35 -9.08 6.07
N ILE A 70 -1.17 -8.13 5.59
CA ILE A 70 -0.80 -6.95 4.84
C ILE A 70 -1.06 -5.74 5.73
N LEU A 71 0.02 -5.11 6.16
CA LEU A 71 -0.03 -3.82 6.83
C LEU A 71 -0.42 -2.74 5.80
N THR A 72 -1.58 -2.12 5.97
CA THR A 72 -2.06 -1.05 5.07
C THR A 72 -1.67 0.33 5.59
N GLU A 73 -1.70 1.36 4.73
CA GLU A 73 -1.45 2.74 5.15
C GLU A 73 -2.46 3.22 6.21
N GLU A 74 -3.71 2.79 6.08
CA GLU A 74 -4.75 3.08 7.07
C GLU A 74 -4.45 2.42 8.42
N ASP A 75 -3.97 1.17 8.43
CA ASP A 75 -3.59 0.47 9.67
C ASP A 75 -2.38 1.13 10.33
N ILE A 76 -1.44 1.60 9.52
CA ILE A 76 -0.28 2.38 9.94
C ILE A 76 -0.71 3.69 10.61
N GLN A 77 -1.60 4.46 9.97
CA GLN A 77 -2.12 5.71 10.53
C GLN A 77 -2.90 5.48 11.82
N ARG A 78 -3.73 4.44 11.85
CA ARG A 78 -4.48 4.03 13.06
C ARG A 78 -3.54 3.64 14.19
N PHE A 79 -2.49 2.87 13.90
CA PHE A 79 -1.47 2.51 14.89
C PHE A 79 -0.75 3.75 15.41
N ALA A 80 -0.34 4.67 14.53
CA ALA A 80 0.34 5.89 14.91
C ALA A 80 -0.54 6.76 15.82
N LEU A 81 -1.84 6.86 15.51
CA LEU A 81 -2.82 7.56 16.35
C LEU A 81 -2.99 6.86 17.70
N PHE A 82 -3.16 5.54 17.69
CA PHE A 82 -3.33 4.72 18.89
C PHE A 82 -2.14 4.85 19.84
N ALA A 83 -0.91 4.76 19.32
CA ALA A 83 0.30 4.90 20.10
C ALA A 83 0.67 6.37 20.42
N SER A 84 -0.15 7.35 20.00
CA SER A 84 0.12 8.79 20.13
C SER A 84 1.45 9.23 19.53
N VAL A 85 1.88 8.54 18.47
CA VAL A 85 3.14 8.77 17.75
C VAL A 85 2.93 9.40 16.38
N SER A 86 1.69 9.75 16.00
CA SER A 86 1.37 10.37 14.70
C SER A 86 2.21 11.61 14.39
N ASN A 87 2.57 12.38 15.41
CA ASN A 87 3.39 13.60 15.28
C ASN A 87 4.90 13.35 15.46
N LEU A 88 5.31 12.10 15.74
CA LEU A 88 6.71 11.76 16.01
C LEU A 88 7.47 11.32 14.76
N PHE A 89 6.76 11.07 13.66
CA PHE A 89 7.35 10.68 12.39
C PHE A 89 7.04 11.76 11.34
N PRO A 90 8.02 12.12 10.48
CA PRO A 90 7.69 12.85 9.25
C PRO A 90 6.80 11.95 8.38
N GLU A 91 5.74 12.50 7.79
CA GLU A 91 4.74 11.83 6.93
C GLU A 91 4.77 10.28 6.96
N ILE A 92 3.88 9.73 7.77
CA ILE A 92 3.71 8.29 7.98
C ILE A 92 3.04 7.68 6.74
N ASP A 93 3.84 7.39 5.72
CA ASP A 93 3.41 6.69 4.51
C ASP A 93 3.92 5.24 4.45
N LYS A 94 3.40 4.47 3.48
CA LYS A 94 3.76 3.06 3.32
C LYS A 94 5.25 2.87 3.03
N VAL A 95 5.89 3.80 2.31
CA VAL A 95 7.30 3.71 1.91
C VAL A 95 8.18 3.89 3.14
N PHE A 96 7.91 4.90 3.96
CA PHE A 96 8.57 5.14 5.24
C PHE A 96 8.53 3.88 6.10
N TYR A 97 7.37 3.26 6.27
CA TYR A 97 7.26 2.03 7.06
C TYR A 97 8.05 0.87 6.45
N GLN A 98 7.95 0.62 5.15
CA GLN A 98 8.68 -0.47 4.51
C GLN A 98 10.21 -0.32 4.64
N GLU A 99 10.72 0.90 4.52
CA GLU A 99 12.15 1.18 4.63
C GLU A 99 12.64 1.21 6.08
N LYS A 100 11.84 1.77 7.01
CA LYS A 100 12.28 2.04 8.38
C LYS A 100 11.89 0.97 9.39
N LEU A 101 10.89 0.12 9.12
CA LEU A 101 10.55 -1.02 10.00
C LEU A 101 11.69 -2.02 10.14
N THR A 102 12.54 -2.14 9.11
CA THR A 102 13.72 -3.02 9.15
C THR A 102 14.90 -2.43 9.92
N GLN A 103 14.80 -1.15 10.31
CA GLN A 103 15.82 -0.42 11.06
C GLN A 103 15.31 -0.14 12.48
N SER A 104 16.21 -0.03 13.46
CA SER A 104 15.82 0.45 14.79
C SER A 104 15.43 1.92 14.70
N VAL A 105 14.13 2.22 14.74
CA VAL A 105 13.69 3.62 14.75
C VAL A 105 13.74 4.14 16.19
N GLN A 106 14.70 5.02 16.47
CA GLN A 106 14.76 5.71 17.75
C GLN A 106 13.78 6.89 17.72
N VAL A 107 12.67 6.73 18.41
CA VAL A 107 11.73 7.83 18.67
C VAL A 107 12.25 8.62 19.87
N LYS A 108 12.82 9.81 19.63
CA LYS A 108 13.20 10.74 20.70
C LYS A 108 11.96 11.52 21.15
N GLY A 109 11.73 11.58 22.46
CA GLY A 109 10.48 12.08 23.06
C GLY A 109 10.14 13.55 22.80
N VAL A 110 8.85 13.85 23.02
CA VAL A 110 7.94 14.99 22.74
C VAL A 110 8.42 16.43 23.05
N GLN A 111 9.72 16.74 23.11
CA GLN A 111 10.20 18.14 23.13
C GLN A 111 10.55 18.70 21.75
N TYR A 112 10.01 18.13 20.68
CA TYR A 112 10.41 18.50 19.32
C TYR A 112 9.55 19.64 18.76
N GLU A 113 10.22 20.73 18.42
CA GLU A 113 9.71 21.81 17.58
C GLU A 113 9.11 21.24 16.29
N ASN A 114 7.99 21.80 15.85
CA ASN A 114 7.44 21.50 14.53
C ASN A 114 8.41 22.04 13.46
N ILE A 115 9.23 21.15 12.89
CA ILE A 115 10.17 21.44 11.82
C ILE A 115 9.61 21.15 10.43
N SER A 116 8.29 20.98 10.27
CA SER A 116 7.68 20.72 8.96
C SER A 116 7.99 21.82 7.95
N HIS A 117 8.19 23.05 8.42
CA HIS A 117 8.62 24.19 7.61
C HIS A 117 10.03 24.04 7.00
N LEU A 118 10.85 23.11 7.50
CA LEU A 118 12.20 22.82 7.00
C LEU A 118 12.24 21.63 6.02
N LYS A 119 11.09 21.03 5.67
CA LYS A 119 11.01 19.80 4.85
C LYS A 119 11.81 19.90 3.55
N GLU A 120 11.71 21.02 2.83
CA GLU A 120 12.45 21.25 1.59
C GLU A 120 13.97 21.23 1.79
N GLN A 121 14.48 21.84 2.86
CA GLN A 121 15.91 21.84 3.15
C GLN A 121 16.40 20.43 3.49
N PHE A 122 15.59 19.64 4.20
CA PHE A 122 15.91 18.22 4.45
C PHE A 122 15.95 17.41 3.15
N ASN A 123 15.04 17.67 2.20
CA ASN A 123 15.05 17.03 0.88
C ASN A 123 16.33 17.37 0.10
N GLU A 124 16.75 18.64 0.10
CA GLU A 124 18.01 19.07 -0.54
C GLU A 124 19.23 18.38 0.08
N LEU A 125 19.26 18.27 1.42
CA LEU A 125 20.32 17.54 2.13
C LEU A 125 20.34 16.05 1.76
N GLN A 126 19.17 15.42 1.67
CA GLN A 126 19.05 14.02 1.29
C GLN A 126 19.57 13.77 -0.13
N LEU A 127 19.23 14.65 -1.08
CA LEU A 127 19.76 14.60 -2.45
C LEU A 127 21.27 14.79 -2.47
N ALA A 128 21.81 15.72 -1.68
CA ALA A 128 23.26 15.93 -1.59
C ALA A 128 24.00 14.70 -1.04
N ILE A 129 23.44 14.04 -0.03
CA ILE A 129 23.99 12.78 0.52
C ILE A 129 24.01 11.68 -0.55
N GLN A 130 22.87 11.46 -1.22
CA GLN A 130 22.77 10.43 -2.28
C GLN A 130 23.76 10.67 -3.43
N GLN A 131 24.05 11.94 -3.73
CA GLN A 131 24.96 12.35 -4.80
C GLN A 131 26.41 12.56 -4.33
N ASN A 132 26.72 12.28 -3.06
CA ASN A 132 28.04 12.53 -2.45
C ASN A 132 28.55 13.97 -2.66
N LYS A 133 27.66 14.96 -2.51
CA LYS A 133 27.98 16.38 -2.69
C LYS A 133 28.36 17.06 -1.37
N LEU A 134 29.33 17.97 -1.46
CA LEU A 134 29.63 18.92 -0.39
C LEU A 134 28.54 20.01 -0.32
N ILE A 135 28.18 20.38 0.90
CA ILE A 135 27.20 21.44 1.17
C ILE A 135 27.85 22.54 2.03
N SER A 136 27.26 23.73 1.99
CA SER A 136 27.63 24.83 2.88
C SER A 136 26.37 25.48 3.44
N PHE A 137 26.41 25.88 4.71
CA PHE A 137 25.29 26.57 5.36
C PHE A 137 25.81 27.60 6.36
N LYS A 138 24.98 28.59 6.68
CA LYS A 138 25.28 29.60 7.69
C LYS A 138 24.71 29.13 9.02
N TYR A 139 25.57 28.93 10.00
CA TYR A 139 25.17 28.56 11.36
C TYR A 139 25.16 29.81 12.24
N LYS A 140 23.99 30.16 12.78
CA LYS A 140 23.87 31.21 13.79
C LYS A 140 24.05 30.57 15.17
N LYS A 141 25.05 31.04 15.92
CA LYS A 141 25.25 30.66 17.32
C LYS A 141 24.23 31.33 18.23
#